data_AF-A0A521MCA4-F1
#
_entry.id   AF-A0A521MCA4-F1
#
_cell.length_a   1.000
_cell.length_b   1.000
_cell.length_c   1.000
_cell.angle_alpha   90.00
_cell.angle_beta   90.00
_cell.angle_gamma   90.00
#
_symmetry.space_group_name_H-M   'P 1'
#
loop_
_entity.id
_entity.type
_entity.pdbx_description
1 polymer ?
#
loop_
_entity_poly.entity_id
_entity_poly.type
_entity_poly.pdbx_seq_one_letter_code
_entity_poly.pdbx_strand_id
1 'polypeptide(L)' 'MTTTAIGKHMVWVEKPKGGRRIGIAYSTLKEAQLQAVSLERDGYSVIEILPTSLPKPNLI' A
#
# COMPACT_ATOMS: atom_id res chain seq x y z
N MET A 1 1.25 3.02 26.11
CA MET A 1 1.09 1.79 25.32
C MET A 1 0.95 2.21 23.87
N THR A 2 1.99 2.00 23.07
CA THR A 2 2.01 2.28 21.64
C THR A 2 0.98 1.36 21.00
N THR A 3 -0.11 1.93 20.50
CA THR A 3 -1.09 1.23 19.68
C THR A 3 -0.35 0.78 18.43
N THR A 4 0.23 -0.42 18.48
CA THR A 4 0.78 -1.09 17.31
C THR A 4 -0.41 -1.33 16.40
N ALA A 5 -0.72 -0.33 15.57
CA ALA A 5 -1.62 -0.50 14.46
C ALA A 5 -0.98 -1.62 13.65
N ILE A 6 -1.50 -2.84 13.79
CA ILE A 6 -1.34 -3.92 12.82
C ILE A 6 -2.17 -3.47 11.60
N GLY A 7 -1.75 -2.33 11.04
CA GLY A 7 -2.40 -1.61 9.97
C GLY A 7 -1.76 -2.12 8.70
N LYS A 8 -2.61 -2.56 7.78
CA LYS A 8 -2.15 -2.88 6.43
C LYS A 8 -1.41 -1.66 5.86
N HIS A 9 -0.46 -1.86 4.96
CA HIS A 9 0.28 -0.79 4.30
C HIS A 9 -0.22 -0.66 2.88
N MET A 10 -0.72 0.49 2.48
CA MET A 10 -1.20 0.73 1.13
C MET A 10 -0.10 1.39 0.31
N VAL A 11 0.30 0.75 -0.78
CA VAL A 11 1.19 1.32 -1.80
C VAL A 11 0.30 1.92 -2.88
N TRP A 12 0.40 3.23 -3.06
CA TRP A 12 -0.21 3.92 -4.18
C TRP A 12 0.76 3.94 -5.35
N VAL A 13 0.33 3.38 -6.47
CA VAL A 13 1.10 3.35 -7.71
C VAL A 13 0.30 3.94 -8.86
N GLU A 14 0.99 4.55 -9.81
CA GLU A 14 0.42 5.06 -11.05
C GLU A 14 0.82 4.18 -12.23
N LYS A 15 -0.14 3.87 -13.09
CA LYS A 15 0.12 3.12 -14.33
C LYS A 15 0.93 3.97 -15.32
N PRO A 16 1.97 3.41 -15.95
CA PRO A 16 2.84 4.14 -16.89
C PRO A 16 2.12 4.73 -18.11
N LYS A 17 0.94 4.21 -18.46
CA LYS A 17 0.20 4.58 -19.69
C LYS A 17 -1.19 5.14 -19.45
N GLY A 18 -1.57 5.51 -18.22
CA GLY A 18 -2.97 5.84 -17.98
C GLY A 18 -3.33 6.73 -16.81
N GLY A 19 -2.36 7.32 -16.10
CA GLY A 19 -2.62 8.29 -15.01
C GLY A 19 -3.53 7.77 -13.88
N ARG A 20 -3.83 6.46 -13.87
CA ARG A 20 -4.78 5.86 -12.95
C ARG A 20 -4.00 5.38 -11.75
N ARG A 21 -4.27 6.02 -10.61
CA ARG A 21 -3.71 5.65 -9.32
C ARG A 21 -4.41 4.39 -8.81
N ILE A 22 -3.62 3.43 -8.37
CA ILE A 22 -4.05 2.15 -7.83
C ILE A 22 -3.43 2.01 -6.45
N GLY A 23 -4.27 1.85 -5.43
CA GLY A 23 -3.83 1.53 -4.07
C GLY A 23 -3.80 0.01 -3.89
N ILE A 24 -2.66 -0.56 -3.53
CA ILE A 24 -2.50 -1.98 -3.21
C ILE A 24 -2.19 -2.11 -1.73
N ALA A 25 -3.04 -2.81 -0.99
CA ALA A 25 -2.88 -3.03 0.45
C ALA A 25 -2.06 -4.29 0.74
N TYR A 26 -1.07 -4.17 1.61
CA TYR A 26 -0.18 -5.22 2.11
C TYR A 26 -0.33 -5.36 3.61
N SER A 27 0.07 -6.50 4.18
CA SER A 27 -0.06 -6.72 5.62
C SER A 27 1.04 -6.02 6.43
N THR A 28 2.22 -5.83 5.84
CA THR A 28 3.38 -5.23 6.52
C THR A 28 4.07 -4.15 5.67
N LEU A 29 4.82 -3.25 6.34
CA LEU A 29 5.61 -2.22 5.66
C LEU A 29 6.67 -2.84 4.74
N LYS A 30 7.28 -3.94 5.20
CA LYS A 30 8.34 -4.62 4.46
C LYS A 30 7.83 -5.23 3.15
N GLU A 31 6.65 -5.85 3.18
CA GLU A 31 5.98 -6.34 1.97
C GLU A 31 5.61 -5.20 1.02
N ALA A 32 5.06 -4.11 1.56
CA ALA A 32 4.73 -2.93 0.77
C ALA A 32 5.96 -2.34 0.06
N GLN A 33 7.10 -2.24 0.75
CA GLN A 33 8.36 -1.76 0.17
C GLN A 33 8.91 -2.70 -0.89
N LEU A 34 8.95 -4.02 -0.63
CA LEU A 34 9.40 -5.01 -1.61
C LEU A 34 8.55 -4.94 -2.88
N GLN A 35 7.23 -4.81 -2.72
CA GLN A 35 6.33 -4.78 -3.85
C GLN A 35 6.35 -3.44 -4.58
N ALA A 36 6.58 -2.32 -3.88
CA ALA A 36 6.86 -1.04 -4.50
C ALA A 36 8.07 -1.13 -5.44
N VAL A 37 9.17 -1.72 -5.00
CA VAL A 37 10.37 -1.93 -5.86
C VAL A 37 10.07 -2.83 -7.06
N SER A 38 9.25 -3.88 -6.88
CA SER A 38 8.80 -4.72 -8.01
C SER A 38 7.96 -3.93 -9.01
N LEU A 39 7.04 -3.09 -8.52
CA LEU A 39 6.15 -2.27 -9.34
C LEU A 39 6.94 -1.21 -10.13
N GLU A 40 7.96 -0.60 -9.53
CA GLU A 40 8.87 0.31 -10.25
C GLU A 40 9.62 -0.40 -11.38
N ARG A 41 10.07 -1.64 -11.17
CA ARG A 41 10.71 -2.46 -12.22
C ARG A 41 9.75 -2.81 -13.35
N ASP A 42 8.47 -3.00 -13.04
CA ASP A 42 7.41 -3.23 -14.03
C ASP A 42 6.96 -1.94 -14.75
N GLY A 43 7.54 -0.79 -14.39
CA GLY A 43 7.28 0.52 -15.00
C GLY A 43 6.15 1.31 -14.34
N TYR A 44 5.65 0.89 -13.18
CA TYR A 44 4.70 1.68 -12.39
C TYR A 44 5.45 2.77 -11.61
N SER A 45 4.87 3.97 -11.51
CA SER A 45 5.41 5.00 -10.62
C SER A 45 4.84 4.83 -9.22
N VAL A 46 5.69 4.54 -8.24
CA VAL A 46 5.28 4.52 -6.83
C VAL A 46 5.12 5.95 -6.35
N ILE A 47 3.91 6.30 -5.87
CA ILE A 47 3.59 7.63 -5.38
C ILE A 47 3.88 7.72 -3.88
N GLU A 48 3.28 6.81 -3.10
CA GLU A 48 3.40 6.84 -1.64
C GLU A 48 3.06 5.48 -1.02
N ILE A 49 3.66 5.20 0.15
CA ILE A 49 3.33 4.05 0.98
C ILE A 49 2.76 4.58 2.29
N LEU A 50 1.47 4.37 2.52
CA LEU A 50 0.78 4.86 3.71
C LEU A 50 0.32 3.69 4.60
N PRO A 51 0.50 3.77 5.92
CA PRO A 51 -0.16 2.85 6.84
C PRO A 51 -1.67 3.07 6.76
N THR A 52 -2.40 2.07 6.25
CA THR A 52 -3.86 2.05 6.20
C THR A 52 -4.42 1.22 7.35
N SER A 53 -5.28 1.86 8.12
CA SER A 53 -6.17 1.14 9.02
C SER A 53 -7.41 0.82 8.19
N LEU A 54 -7.58 -0.44 7.77
CA LEU A 54 -8.92 -0.87 7.35
C LEU A 54 -9.86 -0.54 8.52
N PRO A 55 -11.02 0.12 8.30
CA PRO A 55 -12.02 0.22 9.34
C PRO A 55 -12.28 -1.19 9.85
N LYS A 56 -12.21 -1.38 11.18
CA LYS A 56 -12.48 -2.66 11.83
C LYS A 56 -13.68 -3.30 11.13
N PRO A 57 -13.66 -4.60 10.79
CA PRO A 57 -14.89 -5.25 10.38
C PRO A 57 -15.91 -4.93 11.48
N ASN A 58 -17.02 -4.30 11.11
CA ASN A 58 -18.10 -4.05 12.04
C ASN A 58 -18.38 -5.40 12.73
N LEU A 59 -18.08 -5.46 14.02
CA LEU A 59 -18.61 -6.48 14.91
C LEU A 59 -20.10 -6.19 14.98
N ILE A 60 -20.86 -6.78 14.04
CA ILE A 60 -22.31 -6.93 14.14
C ILE A 60 -22.56 -8.10 15.09
#